data_AF-A0A933QS44-F1
#
_entry.id   AF-A0A933QS44-F1
#
_cell.length_a   1.000
_cell.length_b   1.000
_cell.length_c   1.000
_cell.angle_alpha   90.00
_cell.angle_beta   90.00
_cell.angle_gamma   90.00
#
_symmetry.space_group_name_H-M   'P 1'
#
loop_
_entity.id
_entity.type
_entity.pdbx_description
1 polymer ?
#
loop_
_entity_poly.entity_id
_entity_poly.type
_entity_poly.pdbx_seq_one_letter_code
_entity_poly.pdbx_strand_id
1 'polypeptide(L)'
;MWQPNSNLWKYEREREEQESAHVRNLLVHGIAAAKGKSKQEARNFLDAVLKAPDANVEQRADAYWWLAEISDDPKEKRECYQQILCINPADPGARRALMILDGKLDAQDIVDPNKTSSPVPPSPLPVEARRYVCSNCGGKMAFTPDGNALMCTYCGHKQSLLAALDNGAILEEQDLMTALVTGKGHKSPVATQSIKCQGCGALFILPPQRLAENCPYCASAYVVESVETRDLIPPEGVIPFAISRDQAHHAVFDWYRKQGYRVLSNKALPSGVYLPVWTFDLTGEITWTCQVEMADDVWVPKSGAYLVYENDMLVAASHTLGAALMEEINQFPLNRLALYDPRYLVDWACETYQISVSDSSLVARTRVLEKSRSPILAGMLESNRDLRLSTLHLVVESFKLILVPLWIARYQMKGNWYTVVVNGQTGKVRGEKPNGGIKGWFSSLLND
;
A
#
# COMPACT_ATOMS: atom_id res chain seq x y z
N MET A 1 46.31 -10.98 40.16
CA MET A 1 45.14 -10.36 40.81
C MET A 1 45.03 -8.94 40.27
N TRP A 2 44.40 -8.78 39.10
CA TRP A 2 44.23 -7.49 38.43
C TRP A 2 42.88 -6.94 38.91
N GLN A 3 42.89 -5.94 39.78
CA GLN A 3 41.67 -5.26 40.18
C GLN A 3 41.30 -4.25 39.09
N PRO A 4 40.10 -4.32 38.46
CA PRO A 4 39.65 -3.27 37.57
C PRO A 4 39.51 -2.00 38.40
N ASN A 5 40.20 -0.93 38.01
CA ASN A 5 40.21 0.32 38.75
C ASN A 5 38.82 0.98 38.63
N SER A 6 37.96 0.77 39.62
CA SER A 6 36.56 1.25 39.68
C SER A 6 36.42 2.78 39.62
N ASN A 7 37.52 3.51 39.76
CA ASN A 7 37.58 4.97 39.67
C ASN A 7 37.73 5.49 38.23
N LEU A 8 38.28 4.71 37.29
CA LEU A 8 38.37 5.11 35.88
C LEU A 8 36.99 5.15 35.22
N TRP A 9 36.17 4.12 35.46
CA TRP A 9 34.78 4.04 34.98
C TRP A 9 33.86 5.12 35.54
N LYS A 10 34.14 5.63 36.76
CA LYS A 10 33.40 6.76 37.33
C LYS A 10 33.83 8.07 36.71
N TYR A 11 35.13 8.28 36.54
CA TYR A 11 35.68 9.49 35.93
C TYR A 11 35.30 9.62 34.45
N GLU A 12 35.34 8.52 33.70
CA GLU A 12 34.89 8.47 32.29
C GLU A 12 33.39 8.76 32.19
N ARG A 13 32.57 8.19 33.08
CA ARG A 13 31.12 8.43 33.10
C ARG A 13 30.75 9.85 33.53
N GLU A 14 31.41 10.41 34.54
CA GLU A 14 31.23 11.79 34.98
C GLU A 14 31.68 12.79 33.90
N ARG A 15 32.74 12.45 33.17
CA ARG A 15 33.23 13.24 32.03
C ARG A 15 32.28 13.15 30.83
N GLU A 16 31.79 11.96 30.48
CA GLU A 16 30.75 11.77 29.46
C GLU A 16 29.45 12.53 29.82
N GLU A 17 29.06 12.53 31.10
CA GLU A 17 27.89 13.29 31.59
C GLU A 17 28.10 14.82 31.50
N GLN A 18 29.30 15.31 31.81
CA GLN A 18 29.64 16.74 31.71
C GLN A 18 29.79 17.23 30.26
N GLU A 19 30.41 16.42 29.39
CA GLU A 19 30.55 16.68 27.95
C GLU A 19 29.16 16.69 27.27
N SER A 20 28.32 15.69 27.56
CA SER A 20 26.91 15.67 27.12
C SER A 20 26.10 16.89 27.58
N ALA A 21 26.38 17.41 28.78
CA ALA A 21 25.75 18.62 29.30
C ALA A 21 26.21 19.90 28.57
N HIS A 22 27.48 19.97 28.14
CA HIS A 22 28.00 21.12 27.39
C HIS A 22 27.31 21.26 26.03
N VAL A 23 27.26 20.18 25.23
CA VAL A 23 26.59 20.19 23.92
C VAL A 23 25.10 20.50 24.07
N ARG A 24 24.45 19.94 25.10
CA ARG A 24 23.04 20.25 25.40
C ARG A 24 22.84 21.74 25.65
N ASN A 25 23.73 22.39 26.41
CA ASN A 25 23.64 23.83 26.65
C ASN A 25 23.81 24.65 25.37
N LEU A 26 24.79 24.31 24.52
CA LEU A 26 24.96 24.94 23.20
C LEU A 26 23.68 24.85 22.36
N LEU A 27 23.07 23.66 22.30
CA LEU A 27 21.85 23.43 21.56
C LEU A 27 20.68 24.27 22.13
N VAL A 28 20.49 24.29 23.45
CA VAL A 28 19.44 25.09 24.10
C VAL A 28 19.60 26.58 23.80
N HIS A 29 20.82 27.11 23.90
CA HIS A 29 21.10 28.52 23.58
C HIS A 29 20.88 28.84 22.09
N GLY A 30 21.31 27.95 21.20
CA GLY A 30 21.06 28.09 19.75
C GLY A 30 19.57 28.13 19.42
N ILE A 31 18.78 27.22 19.99
CA ILE A 31 17.32 27.17 19.82
C ILE A 31 16.64 28.43 20.38
N ALA A 32 17.06 28.89 21.57
CA ALA A 32 16.52 30.10 22.18
C ALA A 32 16.81 31.33 21.32
N ALA A 33 18.03 31.47 20.80
CA ALA A 33 18.42 32.56 19.90
C ALA A 33 17.65 32.50 18.57
N ALA A 34 17.43 31.31 18.00
CA ALA A 34 16.64 31.12 16.80
C ALA A 34 15.19 31.57 17.00
N LYS A 35 14.54 31.13 18.09
CA LYS A 35 13.19 31.56 18.47
C LYS A 35 13.11 33.07 18.78
N GLY A 36 14.19 33.63 19.34
CA GLY A 36 14.36 35.06 19.57
C GLY A 36 14.64 35.89 18.31
N LYS A 37 14.72 35.26 17.13
CA LYS A 37 15.06 35.88 15.83
C LYS A 37 16.49 36.44 15.73
N SER A 38 17.38 36.06 16.64
CA SER A 38 18.82 36.39 16.59
C SER A 38 19.57 35.39 15.71
N LYS A 39 19.42 35.50 14.38
CA LYS A 39 19.94 34.51 13.41
C LYS A 39 21.45 34.23 13.55
N GLN A 40 22.28 35.27 13.66
CA GLN A 40 23.74 35.10 13.72
C GLN A 40 24.19 34.41 15.01
N GLU A 41 23.59 34.79 16.14
CA GLU A 41 23.87 34.17 17.44
C GLU A 41 23.43 32.71 17.46
N ALA A 42 22.23 32.41 16.95
CA ALA A 42 21.75 31.05 16.78
C ALA A 42 22.72 30.21 15.97
N ARG A 43 23.15 30.72 14.80
CA ARG A 43 24.10 30.02 13.93
C ARG A 43 25.41 29.69 14.64
N ASN A 44 25.97 30.63 15.39
CA ASN A 44 27.22 30.42 16.10
C ASN A 44 27.13 29.25 17.11
N PHE A 45 26.02 29.18 17.86
CA PHE A 45 25.79 28.09 18.81
C PHE A 45 25.53 26.75 18.11
N LEU A 46 24.72 26.74 17.04
CA LEU A 46 24.38 25.51 16.31
C LEU A 46 25.58 24.94 15.54
N ASP A 47 26.40 25.79 14.91
CA ASP A 47 27.66 25.37 14.29
C ASP A 47 28.65 24.81 15.32
N ALA A 48 28.64 25.34 16.55
CA ALA A 48 29.45 24.80 17.64
C ALA A 48 28.99 23.40 18.05
N VAL A 49 27.68 23.11 18.06
CA VAL A 49 27.15 21.74 18.26
C VAL A 49 27.67 20.80 17.18
N LEU A 50 27.64 21.20 15.90
CA LEU A 50 28.11 20.35 14.81
C LEU A 50 29.62 20.07 14.86
N LYS A 51 30.41 21.00 15.39
CA LYS A 51 31.87 20.85 15.57
C LYS A 51 32.25 20.11 16.84
N ALA A 52 31.36 20.00 17.81
CA ALA A 52 31.62 19.32 19.08
C ALA A 52 31.84 17.82 18.82
N PRO A 53 32.95 17.22 19.27
CA PRO A 53 33.27 15.81 19.02
C PRO A 53 32.32 14.85 19.75
N ASP A 54 31.75 15.30 20.86
CA ASP A 54 30.86 14.59 21.78
C ASP A 54 29.36 14.76 21.45
N ALA A 55 29.02 15.56 20.44
CA ALA A 55 27.63 15.69 19.99
C ALA A 55 27.12 14.37 19.41
N ASN A 56 26.04 13.86 20.01
CA ASN A 56 25.37 12.66 19.53
C ASN A 56 24.59 12.92 18.24
N VAL A 57 24.13 11.85 17.60
CA VAL A 57 23.45 11.93 16.29
C VAL A 57 22.15 12.75 16.35
N GLU A 58 21.38 12.64 17.45
CA GLU A 58 20.12 13.38 17.62
C GLU A 58 20.38 14.88 17.78
N GLN A 59 21.37 15.27 18.60
CA GLN A 59 21.78 16.66 18.79
C GLN A 59 22.28 17.30 17.48
N ARG A 60 22.98 16.53 16.64
CA ARG A 60 23.40 16.99 15.30
C ARG A 60 22.20 17.18 14.38
N ALA A 61 21.24 16.25 14.39
CA ALA A 61 20.01 16.38 13.61
C ALA A 61 19.20 17.62 14.04
N ASP A 62 19.05 17.85 15.35
CA ASP A 62 18.41 19.06 15.90
C ASP A 62 19.14 20.33 15.46
N ALA A 63 20.48 20.32 15.50
CA ALA A 63 21.27 21.48 15.07
C ALA A 63 21.04 21.81 13.58
N TYR A 64 21.04 20.81 12.70
CA TYR A 64 20.71 20.99 11.28
C TYR A 64 19.28 21.50 11.08
N TRP A 65 18.30 21.00 11.85
CA TRP A 65 16.91 21.47 11.76
C TRP A 65 16.82 22.97 12.02
N TRP A 66 17.41 23.44 13.13
CA TRP A 66 17.35 24.84 13.49
C TRP A 66 18.20 25.75 12.57
N LEU A 67 19.29 25.24 12.00
CA LEU A 67 20.04 25.94 10.95
C LEU A 67 19.18 26.15 9.69
N ALA A 68 18.38 25.15 9.29
CA ALA A 68 17.45 25.29 8.18
C ALA A 68 16.33 26.31 8.48
N GLU A 69 15.79 26.32 9.70
CA GLU A 69 14.72 27.26 10.10
C GLU A 69 15.17 28.73 10.08
N ILE A 70 16.42 29.03 10.45
CA ILE A 70 16.94 30.40 10.45
C ILE A 70 17.45 30.87 9.08
N SER A 71 17.75 29.94 8.17
CA SER A 71 18.23 30.26 6.83
C SER A 71 17.11 30.81 5.95
N ASP A 72 17.44 31.77 5.07
CA ASP A 72 16.55 32.24 4.01
C ASP A 72 16.91 31.62 2.64
N ASP A 73 18.04 30.93 2.53
CA ASP A 73 18.52 30.31 1.29
C ASP A 73 17.93 28.89 1.13
N PRO A 74 17.13 28.62 0.08
CA PRO A 74 16.58 27.29 -0.17
C PRO A 74 17.65 26.21 -0.36
N LYS A 75 18.83 26.56 -0.86
CA LYS A 75 19.92 25.60 -1.07
C LYS A 75 20.49 25.12 0.27
N GLU A 76 20.76 26.05 1.18
CA GLU A 76 21.22 25.75 2.53
C GLU A 76 20.18 24.94 3.32
N LYS A 77 18.89 25.29 3.23
CA LYS A 77 17.82 24.49 3.83
C LYS A 77 17.83 23.05 3.35
N ARG A 78 17.93 22.86 2.02
CA ARG A 78 17.99 21.52 1.40
C ARG A 78 19.17 20.72 1.95
N GLU A 79 20.36 21.32 2.02
CA GLU A 79 21.55 20.64 2.55
C GLU A 79 21.36 20.23 4.01
N CYS A 80 20.83 21.11 4.86
CA CYS A 80 20.54 20.80 6.25
C CYS A 80 19.53 19.65 6.39
N TYR A 81 18.41 19.67 5.67
CA TYR A 81 17.45 18.58 5.71
C TYR A 81 18.02 17.26 5.17
N GLN A 82 18.88 17.31 4.14
CA GLN A 82 19.58 16.12 3.64
C GLN A 82 20.53 15.54 4.71
N GLN A 83 21.23 16.37 5.48
CA GLN A 83 22.06 15.89 6.59
C GLN A 83 21.22 15.21 7.69
N ILE A 84 20.03 15.74 7.99
CA ILE A 84 19.09 15.07 8.91
C ILE A 84 18.70 13.70 8.35
N LEU A 85 18.41 13.58 7.05
CA LEU A 85 18.08 12.30 6.43
C LEU A 85 19.28 11.33 6.34
N CYS A 86 20.52 11.82 6.29
CA CYS A 86 21.70 10.97 6.42
C CYS A 86 21.82 10.38 7.83
N ILE A 87 21.34 11.08 8.86
CA ILE A 87 21.33 10.62 10.26
C ILE A 87 20.13 9.68 10.50
N ASN A 88 18.94 10.13 10.11
CA ASN A 88 17.69 9.41 10.24
C ASN A 88 16.92 9.50 8.91
N PRO A 89 17.07 8.50 8.03
CA PRO A 89 16.38 8.48 6.74
C PRO A 89 14.85 8.56 6.86
N ALA A 90 14.29 8.18 8.00
CA ALA A 90 12.85 8.15 8.27
C ALA A 90 12.31 9.47 8.87
N ASP A 91 13.13 10.52 9.03
CA ASP A 91 12.70 11.74 9.70
C ASP A 91 11.51 12.41 8.96
N PRO A 92 10.32 12.47 9.59
CA PRO A 92 9.11 12.94 8.92
C PRO A 92 9.12 14.46 8.70
N GLY A 93 9.87 15.21 9.49
CA GLY A 93 10.00 16.65 9.37
C GLY A 93 10.86 17.01 8.16
N ALA A 94 12.06 16.44 8.07
CA ALA A 94 13.02 16.71 7.02
C ALA A 94 12.52 16.24 5.65
N ARG A 95 11.90 15.05 5.56
CA ARG A 95 11.25 14.58 4.32
C ARG A 95 10.19 15.57 3.83
N ARG A 96 9.30 16.00 4.73
CA ARG A 96 8.23 16.96 4.41
C ARG A 96 8.78 18.30 3.96
N ALA A 97 9.79 18.83 4.66
CA ALA A 97 10.38 20.11 4.33
C ALA A 97 11.06 20.07 2.94
N LEU A 98 11.75 18.97 2.61
CA LEU A 98 12.31 18.77 1.27
C LEU A 98 11.23 18.68 0.19
N MET A 99 10.12 17.99 0.44
CA MET A 99 9.01 17.91 -0.52
C MET A 99 8.40 19.28 -0.82
N ILE A 100 8.28 20.14 0.19
CA ILE A 100 7.82 21.53 0.01
C ILE A 100 8.84 22.32 -0.81
N LEU A 101 10.14 22.20 -0.50
CA LEU A 101 11.21 22.88 -1.24
C LEU A 101 11.32 22.42 -2.71
N ASP A 102 11.00 21.16 -2.98
CA ASP A 102 11.00 20.57 -4.32
C ASP A 102 9.67 20.81 -5.07
N GLY A 103 8.68 21.47 -4.44
CA GLY A 103 7.37 21.74 -5.03
C GLY A 103 6.48 20.52 -5.19
N LYS A 104 6.84 19.39 -4.56
CA LYS A 104 6.06 18.14 -4.58
C LYS A 104 4.89 18.14 -3.60
N LEU A 105 4.95 19.00 -2.58
CA LEU A 105 3.91 19.18 -1.57
C LEU A 105 3.60 20.67 -1.42
N ASP A 106 2.35 21.04 -1.65
CA ASP A 106 1.86 22.37 -1.31
C ASP A 106 1.50 22.44 0.18
N ALA A 107 2.01 23.46 0.88
CA ALA A 107 1.74 23.64 2.29
C ALA A 107 0.24 23.85 2.60
N GLN A 108 -0.54 24.35 1.63
CA GLN A 108 -1.98 24.56 1.80
C GLN A 108 -2.80 23.25 1.71
N ASP A 109 -2.24 22.21 1.11
CA ASP A 109 -2.87 20.90 0.98
C ASP A 109 -2.65 20.02 2.23
N ILE A 110 -1.80 20.45 3.16
CA ILE A 110 -1.58 19.76 4.43
C ILE A 110 -2.85 19.82 5.27
N VAL A 111 -3.32 18.66 5.72
CA VAL A 111 -4.53 18.54 6.55
C VAL A 111 -4.31 19.28 7.87
N ASP A 112 -5.17 20.27 8.13
CA ASP A 112 -5.26 20.92 9.42
C ASP A 112 -6.19 20.10 10.34
N PRO A 113 -5.68 19.46 11.41
CA PRO A 113 -6.48 18.63 12.30
C PRO A 113 -7.56 19.42 13.05
N ASN A 114 -7.47 20.75 13.08
CA ASN A 114 -8.48 21.60 13.71
C ASN A 114 -9.61 22.01 12.77
N LYS A 115 -9.50 21.71 11.46
CA LYS A 115 -10.57 21.94 10.49
C LYS A 115 -11.40 20.67 10.33
N THR A 116 -12.65 20.72 10.76
CA THR A 116 -13.61 19.63 10.52
C THR A 116 -14.03 19.59 9.05
N SER A 117 -13.89 18.43 8.42
CA SER A 117 -14.42 18.21 7.08
C SER A 117 -15.95 18.22 7.09
N SER A 118 -16.57 18.83 6.08
CA SER A 118 -18.02 18.84 5.94
C SER A 118 -18.59 17.40 5.82
N PRO A 119 -19.76 17.13 6.41
CA PRO A 119 -20.40 15.82 6.30
C PRO A 119 -20.77 15.50 4.85
N VAL A 120 -20.76 14.20 4.53
CA VAL A 120 -21.12 13.67 3.22
C VAL A 120 -22.60 13.96 2.94
N PRO A 121 -22.96 14.50 1.77
CA PRO A 121 -24.35 14.79 1.45
C PRO A 121 -25.18 13.50 1.37
N PRO A 122 -26.45 13.52 1.82
CA PRO A 122 -27.32 12.34 1.84
C PRO A 122 -27.86 11.94 0.45
N SER A 123 -27.77 12.80 -0.56
CA SER A 123 -28.26 12.52 -1.91
C SER A 123 -27.14 12.02 -2.83
N PRO A 124 -27.45 11.13 -3.80
CA PRO A 124 -26.48 10.69 -4.79
C PRO A 124 -25.87 11.88 -5.55
N LEU A 125 -24.55 11.89 -5.69
CA LEU A 125 -23.83 12.92 -6.43
C LEU A 125 -23.81 12.56 -7.92
N PRO A 126 -24.06 13.51 -8.84
CA PRO A 126 -23.81 13.27 -10.25
C PRO A 126 -22.31 13.06 -10.46
N VAL A 127 -21.93 12.08 -11.27
CA VAL A 127 -20.53 11.78 -11.61
C VAL A 127 -20.33 11.78 -13.13
N GLU A 128 -19.16 12.23 -13.59
CA GLU A 128 -18.78 12.08 -14.99
C GLU A 128 -18.32 10.63 -15.25
N ALA A 129 -19.07 9.94 -16.09
CA ALA A 129 -18.76 8.59 -16.53
C ALA A 129 -18.78 8.55 -18.07
N ARG A 130 -17.75 7.95 -18.66
CA ARG A 130 -17.62 7.83 -20.10
C ARG A 130 -18.27 6.55 -20.59
N ARG A 131 -19.08 6.69 -21.65
CA ARG A 131 -19.65 5.57 -22.40
C ARG A 131 -18.73 5.18 -23.56
N TYR A 132 -18.53 3.89 -23.75
CA TYR A 132 -17.73 3.35 -24.85
C TYR A 132 -18.62 2.68 -25.91
N VAL A 133 -18.56 3.19 -27.14
CA VAL A 133 -19.38 2.73 -28.29
C VAL A 133 -18.53 2.40 -29.51
N CYS A 134 -19.00 1.47 -30.33
CA CYS A 134 -18.31 1.05 -31.54
C CYS A 134 -18.35 2.16 -32.60
N SER A 135 -17.18 2.53 -33.14
CA SER A 135 -17.05 3.48 -34.24
C SER A 135 -17.71 3.00 -35.55
N ASN A 136 -17.86 1.69 -35.74
CA ASN A 136 -18.41 1.11 -36.97
C ASN A 136 -19.93 0.98 -36.95
N CYS A 137 -20.53 0.53 -35.84
CA CYS A 137 -21.96 0.22 -35.78
C CYS A 137 -22.71 0.84 -34.58
N GLY A 138 -22.02 1.60 -33.71
CA GLY A 138 -22.61 2.14 -32.47
C GLY A 138 -22.90 1.09 -31.38
N GLY A 139 -22.59 -0.18 -31.63
CA GLY A 139 -22.77 -1.28 -30.69
C GLY A 139 -21.87 -1.18 -29.46
N LYS A 140 -22.18 -1.99 -28.45
CA LYS A 140 -21.39 -2.07 -27.20
C LYS A 140 -19.95 -2.54 -27.48
N MET A 141 -18.99 -1.88 -26.84
CA MET A 141 -17.60 -2.33 -26.79
C MET A 141 -17.36 -3.13 -25.52
N ALA A 142 -16.48 -4.13 -25.61
CA ALA A 142 -15.96 -4.89 -24.49
C ALA A 142 -14.44 -5.00 -24.63
N PHE A 143 -13.71 -4.88 -23.54
CA PHE A 143 -12.26 -5.10 -23.56
C PHE A 143 -11.95 -6.59 -23.66
N THR A 144 -11.07 -6.97 -24.58
CA THR A 144 -10.80 -8.37 -24.85
C THR A 144 -9.99 -9.01 -23.72
N PRO A 145 -10.31 -10.26 -23.30
CA PRO A 145 -9.59 -10.94 -22.23
C PRO A 145 -8.12 -11.27 -22.52
N ASP A 146 -7.62 -11.01 -23.73
CA ASP A 146 -6.21 -11.16 -24.10
C ASP A 146 -5.38 -9.89 -23.82
N GLY A 147 -6.04 -8.82 -23.37
CA GLY A 147 -5.36 -7.60 -22.91
C GLY A 147 -5.09 -6.55 -23.99
N ASN A 148 -5.52 -6.76 -25.24
CA ASN A 148 -4.92 -6.06 -26.38
C ASN A 148 -5.85 -5.12 -27.16
N ALA A 149 -7.17 -5.25 -27.01
CA ALA A 149 -8.12 -4.50 -27.85
C ALA A 149 -9.47 -4.27 -27.19
N LEU A 150 -10.17 -3.25 -27.67
CA LEU A 150 -11.62 -3.15 -27.52
C LEU A 150 -12.27 -3.85 -28.71
N MET A 151 -13.22 -4.76 -28.44
CA MET A 151 -13.98 -5.47 -29.47
C MET A 151 -15.46 -5.16 -29.33
N CYS A 152 -16.12 -4.87 -30.45
CA CYS A 152 -17.56 -4.73 -30.49
C CYS A 152 -18.24 -6.09 -30.32
N THR A 153 -19.12 -6.23 -29.34
CA THR A 153 -19.86 -7.47 -29.09
C THR A 153 -20.95 -7.76 -30.11
N TYR A 154 -21.28 -6.77 -30.97
CA TYR A 154 -22.28 -6.92 -32.03
C TYR A 154 -21.66 -7.21 -33.40
N CYS A 155 -20.77 -6.35 -33.91
CA CYS A 155 -20.20 -6.49 -35.26
C CYS A 155 -18.78 -7.07 -35.30
N GLY A 156 -18.14 -7.31 -34.15
CA GLY A 156 -16.78 -7.85 -34.07
C GLY A 156 -15.66 -6.87 -34.43
N HIS A 157 -15.97 -5.61 -34.74
CA HIS A 157 -14.95 -4.59 -35.01
C HIS A 157 -13.98 -4.43 -33.82
N LYS A 158 -12.68 -4.46 -34.08
CA LYS A 158 -11.61 -4.35 -33.08
C LYS A 158 -10.88 -3.01 -33.19
N GLN A 159 -10.64 -2.38 -32.05
CA GLN A 159 -9.81 -1.20 -31.90
C GLN A 159 -8.61 -1.58 -31.03
N SER A 160 -7.40 -1.58 -31.60
CA SER A 160 -6.18 -1.94 -30.87
C SER A 160 -5.83 -0.88 -29.84
N LEU A 161 -5.42 -1.31 -28.63
CA LEU A 161 -5.02 -0.43 -27.53
C LEU A 161 -3.50 -0.17 -27.52
N LEU A 162 -2.70 -1.08 -28.08
CA LEU A 162 -1.24 -1.07 -28.01
C LEU A 162 -0.63 0.25 -28.53
N ALA A 163 -1.16 0.82 -29.61
CA ALA A 163 -0.66 2.07 -30.17
C ALA A 163 -0.98 3.32 -29.31
N ALA A 164 -1.93 3.22 -28.37
CA ALA A 164 -2.34 4.33 -27.52
C ALA A 164 -1.72 4.29 -26.11
N LEU A 165 -1.07 3.17 -25.76
CA LEU A 165 -0.40 2.95 -24.47
C LEU A 165 1.12 3.11 -24.56
N ASP A 166 1.68 3.09 -25.77
CA ASP A 166 3.12 3.25 -26.05
C ASP A 166 3.54 4.73 -26.04
N ASN A 167 3.08 5.48 -25.04
CA ASN A 167 3.33 6.93 -24.92
C ASN A 167 4.62 7.24 -24.14
N GLY A 168 5.44 6.22 -23.82
CA GLY A 168 6.64 6.37 -22.99
C GLY A 168 6.34 6.74 -21.52
N ALA A 169 5.08 6.67 -21.09
CA ALA A 169 4.67 6.96 -19.72
C ALA A 169 5.14 5.84 -18.78
N ILE A 170 5.81 6.23 -17.70
CA ILE A 170 6.35 5.33 -16.68
C ILE A 170 5.34 5.26 -15.54
N LEU A 171 5.10 4.06 -15.01
CA LEU A 171 4.33 3.88 -13.79
C LEU A 171 5.14 4.44 -12.62
N GLU A 172 4.77 5.63 -12.14
CA GLU A 172 5.42 6.28 -11.01
C GLU A 172 4.78 5.87 -9.68
N GLU A 173 5.60 5.76 -8.65
CA GLU A 173 5.15 5.50 -7.29
C GLU A 173 4.85 6.80 -6.56
N GLN A 174 3.84 6.76 -5.68
CA GLN A 174 3.54 7.86 -4.78
C GLN A 174 4.32 7.71 -3.48
N ASP A 175 4.85 8.82 -2.97
CA ASP A 175 5.48 8.87 -1.66
C ASP A 175 4.42 8.80 -0.54
N LEU A 176 4.59 7.85 0.38
CA LEU A 176 3.60 7.64 1.45
C LEU A 176 3.51 8.85 2.40
N MET A 177 4.64 9.46 2.76
CA MET A 177 4.66 10.59 3.69
C MET A 177 3.84 11.77 3.16
N THR A 178 3.90 12.01 1.84
CA THR A 178 3.12 13.03 1.14
C THR A 178 1.63 12.72 1.20
N ALA A 179 1.23 11.47 0.95
CA ALA A 179 -0.16 11.05 1.07
C ALA A 179 -0.68 11.22 2.51
N LEU A 180 0.15 10.86 3.51
CA LEU A 180 -0.18 10.95 4.93
C LEU A 180 -0.47 12.38 5.41
N VAL A 181 0.28 13.37 4.91
CA VAL A 181 0.12 14.76 5.34
C VAL A 181 -0.99 15.50 4.59
N THR A 182 -1.30 15.08 3.36
CA THR A 182 -2.36 15.68 2.53
C THR A 182 -3.73 15.07 2.78
N GLY A 183 -3.81 13.94 3.47
CA GLY A 183 -5.07 13.22 3.67
C GLY A 183 -5.57 12.49 2.42
N LYS A 184 -4.79 12.53 1.33
CA LYS A 184 -5.11 11.84 0.09
C LYS A 184 -4.99 10.33 0.29
N GLY A 185 -6.03 9.58 -0.06
CA GLY A 185 -6.09 8.14 0.15
C GLY A 185 -6.51 7.70 1.56
N HIS A 186 -6.73 8.63 2.50
CA HIS A 186 -7.16 8.32 3.87
C HIS A 186 -8.66 8.01 3.98
N LYS A 187 -9.44 8.42 2.99
CA LYS A 187 -10.87 8.18 2.94
C LYS A 187 -11.15 7.14 1.87
N SER A 188 -12.18 6.33 2.12
CA SER A 188 -12.83 5.54 1.08
C SER A 188 -14.06 6.29 0.56
N PRO A 189 -14.45 6.06 -0.70
CA PRO A 189 -15.67 6.66 -1.23
C PRO A 189 -16.88 6.13 -0.46
N VAL A 190 -17.72 7.07 -0.02
CA VAL A 190 -18.95 6.78 0.76
C VAL A 190 -20.19 7.43 0.15
N ALA A 191 -20.01 8.41 -0.74
CA ALA A 191 -21.11 9.03 -1.46
C ALA A 191 -21.58 8.13 -2.60
N THR A 192 -22.87 7.83 -2.60
CA THR A 192 -23.51 7.15 -3.73
C THR A 192 -23.51 8.09 -4.94
N GLN A 193 -23.35 7.54 -6.14
CA GLN A 193 -23.27 8.31 -7.38
C GLN A 193 -24.51 8.05 -8.26
N SER A 194 -24.82 8.99 -9.16
CA SER A 194 -25.86 8.81 -10.16
C SER A 194 -25.34 9.07 -11.56
N ILE A 195 -25.72 8.21 -12.51
CA ILE A 195 -25.31 8.28 -13.91
C ILE A 195 -26.55 8.31 -14.79
N LYS A 196 -26.64 9.33 -15.65
CA LYS A 196 -27.64 9.37 -16.72
C LYS A 196 -27.09 8.67 -17.96
N CYS A 197 -27.71 7.56 -18.34
CA CYS A 197 -27.27 6.76 -19.47
C CYS A 197 -27.47 7.52 -20.79
N GLN A 198 -26.38 7.78 -21.52
CA GLN A 198 -26.36 8.35 -22.88
C GLN A 198 -26.92 7.39 -23.96
N GLY A 199 -27.24 6.14 -23.61
CA GLY A 199 -27.79 5.13 -24.53
C GLY A 199 -29.31 5.06 -24.53
N CYS A 200 -29.88 4.78 -23.36
CA CYS A 200 -31.34 4.63 -23.21
C CYS A 200 -32.00 5.78 -22.43
N GLY A 201 -31.24 6.76 -21.95
CA GLY A 201 -31.76 7.89 -21.16
C GLY A 201 -32.06 7.57 -19.69
N ALA A 202 -31.96 6.31 -19.26
CA ALA A 202 -32.24 5.90 -17.89
C ALA A 202 -31.25 6.52 -16.89
N LEU A 203 -31.77 6.96 -15.74
CA LEU A 203 -30.97 7.33 -14.58
C LEU A 203 -30.77 6.10 -13.70
N PHE A 204 -29.52 5.75 -13.37
CA PHE A 204 -29.22 4.67 -12.45
C PHE A 204 -28.19 5.09 -11.41
N ILE A 205 -28.20 4.39 -10.28
CA ILE A 205 -27.36 4.65 -9.12
C ILE A 205 -26.15 3.74 -9.17
N LEU A 206 -24.96 4.32 -8.96
CA LEU A 206 -23.71 3.60 -8.83
C LEU A 206 -23.25 3.63 -7.36
N PRO A 207 -22.96 2.47 -6.73
CA PRO A 207 -22.38 2.44 -5.40
C PRO A 207 -21.04 3.19 -5.35
N PRO A 208 -20.67 3.78 -4.20
CA PRO A 208 -19.46 4.59 -4.07
C PRO A 208 -18.19 3.82 -4.45
N GLN A 209 -18.18 2.51 -4.19
CA GLN A 209 -17.01 1.65 -4.34
C GLN A 209 -16.87 1.03 -5.74
N ARG A 210 -17.55 1.57 -6.77
CA ARG A 210 -17.51 1.07 -8.15
C ARG A 210 -16.87 2.09 -9.11
N LEU A 211 -15.95 1.64 -9.95
CA LEU A 211 -15.34 2.45 -11.02
C LEU A 211 -15.90 2.14 -12.41
N ALA A 212 -16.46 0.95 -12.61
CA ALA A 212 -17.05 0.56 -13.88
C ALA A 212 -18.28 -0.32 -13.65
N GLU A 213 -19.32 -0.08 -14.44
CA GLU A 213 -20.59 -0.81 -14.37
C GLU A 213 -21.34 -0.72 -15.70
N ASN A 214 -22.17 -1.73 -15.96
CA ASN A 214 -23.06 -1.73 -17.12
C ASN A 214 -24.41 -1.11 -16.75
N CYS A 215 -24.97 -0.29 -17.65
CA CYS A 215 -26.32 0.23 -17.48
C CYS A 215 -27.33 -0.94 -17.35
N PRO A 216 -28.15 -1.01 -16.29
CA PRO A 216 -29.03 -2.16 -16.05
C PRO A 216 -30.17 -2.26 -17.08
N TYR A 217 -30.41 -1.20 -17.88
CA TYR A 217 -31.48 -1.15 -18.87
C TYR A 217 -31.02 -1.55 -20.28
N CYS A 218 -29.86 -1.06 -20.73
CA CYS A 218 -29.39 -1.27 -22.12
C CYS A 218 -28.00 -1.90 -22.20
N ALA A 219 -27.42 -2.30 -21.07
CA ALA A 219 -26.11 -2.93 -20.95
C ALA A 219 -24.92 -2.12 -21.53
N SER A 220 -25.10 -0.83 -21.82
CA SER A 220 -23.99 0.06 -22.22
C SER A 220 -22.96 0.14 -21.09
N ALA A 221 -21.68 0.00 -21.44
CA ALA A 221 -20.57 0.04 -20.50
C ALA A 221 -20.20 1.49 -20.14
N TYR A 222 -20.10 1.77 -18.84
CA TYR A 222 -19.66 3.04 -18.29
C TYR A 222 -18.42 2.83 -17.42
N VAL A 223 -17.47 3.74 -17.57
CA VAL A 223 -16.30 3.83 -16.69
C VAL A 223 -16.28 5.24 -16.11
N VAL A 224 -16.17 5.32 -14.78
CA VAL A 224 -16.00 6.57 -14.05
C VAL A 224 -14.58 7.05 -14.29
N GLU A 225 -14.42 8.18 -14.97
CA GLU A 225 -13.10 8.75 -15.27
C GLU A 225 -12.69 9.78 -14.19
N SER A 226 -13.67 10.40 -13.55
CA SER A 226 -13.45 11.40 -12.50
C SER A 226 -13.95 10.90 -11.15
N VAL A 227 -13.05 10.44 -10.30
CA VAL A 227 -13.29 10.46 -8.85
C VAL A 227 -12.81 11.82 -8.35
N GLU A 228 -13.52 12.89 -8.74
CA GLU A 228 -13.16 14.30 -8.51
C GLU A 228 -13.28 14.75 -7.04
N THR A 229 -12.98 13.86 -6.10
CA THR A 229 -12.67 14.23 -4.73
C THR A 229 -11.16 14.23 -4.60
N ARG A 230 -10.56 15.41 -4.34
CA ARG A 230 -9.12 15.59 -4.06
C ARG A 230 -8.55 14.54 -3.10
N ASP A 231 -9.41 13.97 -2.27
CA ASP A 231 -9.11 13.00 -1.22
C ASP A 231 -8.94 11.55 -1.71
N LEU A 232 -9.36 11.18 -2.92
CA LEU A 232 -9.30 9.80 -3.42
C LEU A 232 -8.14 9.57 -4.39
N ILE A 233 -7.59 8.35 -4.37
CA ILE A 233 -6.46 7.95 -5.23
C ILE A 233 -6.99 7.12 -6.40
N PRO A 234 -6.80 7.56 -7.66
CA PRO A 234 -7.14 6.74 -8.82
C PRO A 234 -6.15 5.58 -8.98
N PRO A 235 -6.54 4.49 -9.65
CA PRO A 235 -5.59 3.45 -10.02
C PRO A 235 -4.51 4.01 -10.95
N GLU A 236 -3.27 3.63 -10.69
CA GLU A 236 -2.12 3.98 -11.53
C GLU A 236 -1.75 2.83 -12.46
N GLY A 237 -2.01 1.60 -12.02
CA GLY A 237 -1.72 0.40 -12.79
C GLY A 237 -2.91 -0.54 -12.94
N VAL A 238 -2.86 -1.36 -13.98
CA VAL A 238 -3.83 -2.43 -14.23
C VAL A 238 -3.12 -3.63 -14.82
N ILE A 239 -3.50 -4.82 -14.35
CA ILE A 239 -3.09 -6.07 -14.99
C ILE A 239 -4.23 -6.53 -15.89
N PRO A 240 -4.07 -6.60 -17.21
CA PRO A 240 -5.16 -7.05 -18.09
C PRO A 240 -5.60 -8.48 -17.74
N PHE A 241 -6.80 -8.92 -18.10
CA PHE A 241 -7.07 -10.35 -18.13
C PHE A 241 -6.12 -11.06 -19.13
N ALA A 242 -5.81 -12.32 -18.87
CA ALA A 242 -5.19 -13.23 -19.84
C ALA A 242 -6.04 -14.50 -20.06
N ILE A 243 -6.87 -14.84 -19.07
CA ILE A 243 -7.74 -16.01 -19.06
C ILE A 243 -9.15 -15.56 -19.46
N SER A 244 -9.71 -16.20 -20.48
CA SER A 244 -11.09 -16.01 -20.92
C SER A 244 -12.11 -16.60 -19.93
N ARG A 245 -13.37 -16.17 -20.04
CA ARG A 245 -14.47 -16.68 -19.20
C ARG A 245 -14.63 -18.19 -19.30
N ASP A 246 -14.49 -18.75 -20.50
CA ASP A 246 -14.63 -20.18 -20.75
C ASP A 246 -13.49 -20.97 -20.12
N GLN A 247 -12.25 -20.48 -20.24
CA GLN A 247 -11.10 -21.07 -19.55
C GLN A 247 -11.26 -21.02 -18.03
N ALA A 248 -11.74 -19.90 -17.48
CA ALA A 248 -12.02 -19.78 -16.05
C ALA A 248 -13.12 -20.75 -15.60
N HIS A 249 -14.19 -20.89 -16.39
CA HIS A 249 -15.25 -21.85 -16.13
C HIS A 249 -14.73 -23.29 -16.10
N HIS A 250 -13.88 -23.66 -17.08
CA HIS A 250 -13.22 -24.97 -17.09
C HIS A 250 -12.31 -25.18 -15.88
N ALA A 251 -11.51 -24.17 -15.51
CA ALA A 251 -10.63 -24.25 -14.35
C ALA A 251 -11.41 -24.49 -13.04
N VAL A 252 -12.51 -23.76 -12.84
CA VAL A 252 -13.42 -23.95 -11.70
C VAL A 252 -14.00 -25.37 -11.69
N PHE A 253 -14.44 -25.86 -12.85
CA PHE A 253 -15.00 -27.20 -12.98
C PHE A 253 -13.98 -28.31 -12.67
N ASP A 254 -12.75 -28.17 -13.15
CA ASP A 254 -11.67 -29.10 -12.85
C ASP A 254 -11.27 -29.07 -11.37
N TRP A 255 -11.27 -27.88 -10.77
CA TRP A 255 -11.06 -27.72 -9.34
C TRP A 255 -12.11 -28.46 -8.52
N TYR A 256 -13.41 -28.31 -8.86
CA TYR A 256 -14.49 -29.05 -8.18
C TYR A 256 -14.29 -30.56 -8.25
N ARG A 257 -13.94 -31.09 -9.42
CA ARG A 257 -13.67 -32.52 -9.62
C ARG A 257 -12.52 -33.01 -8.73
N LYS A 258 -11.42 -32.26 -8.66
CA LYS A 258 -10.26 -32.58 -7.81
C LYS A 258 -10.59 -32.58 -6.31
N GLN A 259 -11.53 -31.73 -5.89
CA GLN A 259 -11.98 -31.71 -4.50
C GLN A 259 -13.02 -32.80 -4.17
N GLY A 260 -13.43 -33.64 -5.15
CA GLY A 260 -14.42 -34.69 -4.93
C GLY A 260 -15.84 -34.18 -4.68
N TYR A 261 -16.12 -32.92 -5.01
CA TYR A 261 -17.45 -32.34 -4.81
C TYR A 261 -18.42 -32.83 -5.89
N ARG A 262 -19.52 -33.47 -5.49
CA ARG A 262 -20.70 -33.66 -6.36
C ARG A 262 -21.36 -32.30 -6.52
N VAL A 263 -20.92 -31.54 -7.53
CA VAL A 263 -21.46 -30.21 -7.81
C VAL A 263 -22.96 -30.38 -8.08
N LEU A 264 -23.79 -29.88 -7.17
CA LEU A 264 -25.21 -29.65 -7.41
C LEU A 264 -25.31 -28.57 -8.48
N SER A 265 -25.33 -28.98 -9.75
CA SER A 265 -25.93 -28.40 -10.96
C SER A 265 -26.08 -26.86 -11.11
N ASN A 266 -25.45 -26.03 -10.30
CA ASN A 266 -25.53 -24.59 -10.41
C ASN A 266 -24.36 -24.12 -11.27
N LYS A 267 -24.65 -24.03 -12.57
CA LYS A 267 -23.77 -23.58 -13.66
C LYS A 267 -23.50 -22.08 -13.59
N ALA A 268 -23.24 -21.53 -12.40
CA ALA A 268 -22.96 -20.10 -12.27
C ALA A 268 -21.64 -19.80 -12.99
N LEU A 269 -21.75 -19.23 -14.18
CA LEU A 269 -20.60 -18.84 -15.00
C LEU A 269 -19.78 -17.80 -14.23
N PRO A 270 -18.45 -17.95 -14.14
CA PRO A 270 -17.61 -16.97 -13.47
C PRO A 270 -17.82 -15.57 -14.06
N SER A 271 -17.83 -14.57 -13.18
CA SER A 271 -17.91 -13.16 -13.52
C SER A 271 -16.54 -12.53 -13.31
N GLY A 272 -16.03 -11.82 -14.30
CA GLY A 272 -14.75 -11.14 -14.15
C GLY A 272 -14.91 -9.82 -13.43
N VAL A 273 -13.97 -9.54 -12.53
CA VAL A 273 -13.92 -8.32 -11.76
C VAL A 273 -12.48 -7.85 -11.63
N TYR A 274 -12.31 -6.53 -11.64
CA TYR A 274 -11.11 -5.86 -11.20
C TYR A 274 -11.22 -5.49 -9.72
N LEU A 275 -10.28 -5.99 -8.92
CA LEU A 275 -10.17 -5.62 -7.51
C LEU A 275 -8.97 -4.69 -7.28
N PRO A 276 -9.11 -3.69 -6.39
CA PRO A 276 -8.04 -2.78 -6.03
C PRO A 276 -7.05 -3.43 -5.07
N VAL A 277 -5.77 -3.19 -5.32
CA VAL A 277 -4.65 -3.70 -4.52
C VAL A 277 -3.63 -2.59 -4.36
N TRP A 278 -3.20 -2.35 -3.14
CA TRP A 278 -2.06 -1.50 -2.86
C TRP A 278 -0.77 -2.30 -3.04
N THR A 279 0.21 -1.73 -3.73
CA THR A 279 1.60 -2.20 -3.68
C THR A 279 2.39 -1.23 -2.82
N PHE A 280 3.29 -1.74 -1.99
CA PHE A 280 4.11 -0.93 -1.09
C PHE A 280 5.58 -1.34 -1.19
N ASP A 281 6.44 -0.34 -1.17
CA ASP A 281 7.87 -0.54 -1.04
C ASP A 281 8.29 -0.18 0.38
N LEU A 282 8.98 -1.12 1.03
CA LEU A 282 9.44 -0.99 2.40
C LEU A 282 10.95 -1.15 2.47
N THR A 283 11.60 -0.25 3.20
CA THR A 283 13.02 -0.33 3.49
C THR A 283 13.33 -0.01 4.95
N GLY A 284 14.55 -0.29 5.36
CA GLY A 284 15.07 0.03 6.68
C GLY A 284 15.47 -1.22 7.44
N GLU A 285 15.26 -1.23 8.74
CA GLU A 285 15.68 -2.35 9.58
C GLU A 285 14.63 -2.77 10.61
N ILE A 286 14.60 -4.07 10.87
CA ILE A 286 13.90 -4.68 11.99
C ILE A 286 14.94 -4.98 13.06
N THR A 287 14.89 -4.27 14.17
CA THR A 287 15.75 -4.54 15.32
C THR A 287 15.13 -5.65 16.16
N TRP A 288 15.97 -6.48 16.75
CA TRP A 288 15.53 -7.62 17.54
C TRP A 288 16.37 -7.77 18.82
N THR A 289 15.74 -8.32 19.84
CA THR A 289 16.38 -8.71 21.10
C THR A 289 15.88 -10.09 21.50
N CYS A 290 16.78 -10.95 21.97
CA CYS A 290 16.43 -12.27 22.52
C CYS A 290 17.41 -12.66 23.62
N GLN A 291 17.16 -13.80 24.25
CA GLN A 291 18.17 -14.52 25.04
C GLN A 291 18.67 -15.71 24.23
N VAL A 292 19.98 -15.93 24.22
CA VAL A 292 20.60 -17.12 23.63
C VAL A 292 21.27 -17.96 24.70
N GLU A 293 21.20 -19.28 24.53
CA GLU A 293 21.88 -20.25 25.39
C GLU A 293 23.36 -20.35 25.01
N MET A 294 24.24 -20.07 25.97
CA MET A 294 25.68 -20.35 25.87
C MET A 294 26.00 -21.69 26.54
N ALA A 295 27.27 -22.11 26.49
CA ALA A 295 27.75 -23.25 27.27
C ALA A 295 27.34 -23.11 28.76
N ASP A 296 27.07 -24.25 29.40
CA ASP A 296 26.65 -24.35 30.79
C ASP A 296 25.25 -23.77 31.13
N ASP A 297 24.30 -23.78 30.18
CA ASP A 297 22.89 -23.31 30.34
C ASP A 297 22.79 -21.84 30.81
N VAL A 298 23.79 -21.04 30.42
CA VAL A 298 23.84 -19.61 30.71
C VAL A 298 23.13 -18.84 29.60
N TRP A 299 22.05 -18.16 29.97
CA TRP A 299 21.28 -17.33 29.04
C TRP A 299 21.81 -15.89 29.02
N VAL A 300 22.27 -15.43 27.86
CA VAL A 300 22.76 -14.06 27.69
C VAL A 300 21.86 -13.25 26.75
N PRO A 301 21.68 -11.94 27.00
CA PRO A 301 20.97 -11.08 26.06
C PRO A 301 21.78 -10.92 24.78
N LYS A 302 21.10 -11.08 23.63
CA LYS A 302 21.64 -10.82 22.30
C LYS A 302 20.69 -9.88 21.57
N SER A 303 21.24 -8.99 20.76
CA SER A 303 20.46 -8.08 19.93
C SER A 303 21.10 -7.97 18.56
N GLY A 304 20.32 -7.50 17.59
CA GLY A 304 20.80 -7.26 16.25
C GLY A 304 19.76 -6.54 15.41
N ALA A 305 20.11 -6.32 14.14
CA ALA A 305 19.25 -5.71 13.15
C ALA A 305 19.16 -6.61 11.93
N TYR A 306 18.00 -6.61 11.29
CA TYR A 306 17.75 -7.28 10.02
C TYR A 306 17.36 -6.24 8.99
N LEU A 307 18.19 -6.08 7.95
CA LEU A 307 17.92 -5.16 6.86
C LEU A 307 16.74 -5.67 6.03
N VAL A 308 15.81 -4.77 5.76
CA VAL A 308 14.62 -5.03 4.94
C VAL A 308 14.75 -4.24 3.65
N TYR A 309 14.54 -4.93 2.55
CA TYR A 309 14.25 -4.35 1.24
C TYR A 309 13.13 -5.17 0.61
N GLU A 310 11.90 -4.68 0.71
CA GLU A 310 10.72 -5.32 0.17
C GLU A 310 10.14 -4.42 -0.91
N ASN A 311 9.99 -4.98 -2.12
CA ASN A 311 9.50 -4.27 -3.30
C ASN A 311 8.17 -4.90 -3.73
N ASP A 312 7.18 -4.05 -3.98
CA ASP A 312 5.81 -4.40 -4.37
C ASP A 312 5.10 -5.39 -3.42
N MET A 313 5.14 -5.12 -2.11
CA MET A 313 4.33 -5.85 -1.13
C MET A 313 2.85 -5.59 -1.39
N LEU A 314 2.13 -6.62 -1.84
CA LEU A 314 0.72 -6.52 -2.18
C LEU A 314 -0.17 -6.59 -0.95
N VAL A 315 -1.10 -5.64 -0.84
CA VAL A 315 -2.16 -5.61 0.18
C VAL A 315 -3.50 -5.35 -0.51
N ALA A 316 -4.42 -6.30 -0.40
CA ALA A 316 -5.78 -6.13 -0.93
C ALA A 316 -6.45 -4.89 -0.33
N ALA A 317 -7.07 -4.06 -1.17
CA ALA A 317 -7.69 -2.81 -0.76
C ALA A 317 -9.22 -2.90 -0.69
N SER A 318 -9.78 -4.11 -0.61
CA SER A 318 -11.23 -4.39 -0.64
C SER A 318 -11.61 -5.42 0.42
N HIS A 319 -12.83 -5.31 0.97
CA HIS A 319 -13.42 -6.30 1.88
C HIS A 319 -14.25 -7.38 1.16
N THR A 320 -14.33 -7.34 -0.17
CA THR A 320 -15.23 -8.20 -0.97
C THR A 320 -14.94 -9.70 -0.83
N LEU A 321 -13.67 -10.07 -0.62
CA LEU A 321 -13.26 -11.48 -0.51
C LEU A 321 -12.93 -11.86 0.94
N GLY A 322 -13.30 -13.07 1.33
CA GLY A 322 -12.89 -13.63 2.63
C GLY A 322 -11.37 -13.82 2.73
N ALA A 323 -10.85 -13.83 3.96
CA ALA A 323 -9.41 -13.91 4.24
C ALA A 323 -8.70 -15.08 3.52
N ALA A 324 -9.36 -16.22 3.39
CA ALA A 324 -8.80 -17.39 2.70
C ALA A 324 -8.48 -17.13 1.23
N LEU A 325 -9.27 -16.28 0.57
CA LEU A 325 -9.15 -15.91 -0.84
C LEU A 325 -8.23 -14.71 -1.05
N MET A 326 -8.12 -13.82 -0.07
CA MET A 326 -7.19 -12.68 -0.12
C MET A 326 -5.73 -13.10 -0.31
N GLU A 327 -5.35 -14.29 0.14
CA GLU A 327 -4.00 -14.80 -0.08
C GLU A 327 -3.65 -14.98 -1.57
N GLU A 328 -4.64 -15.20 -2.43
CA GLU A 328 -4.41 -15.22 -3.89
C GLU A 328 -4.09 -13.82 -4.44
N ILE A 329 -4.61 -12.76 -3.81
CA ILE A 329 -4.30 -11.37 -4.16
C ILE A 329 -2.89 -11.01 -3.67
N ASN A 330 -2.51 -11.44 -2.47
CA ASN A 330 -1.22 -11.10 -1.86
C ASN A 330 -0.01 -11.64 -2.65
N GLN A 331 -0.23 -12.62 -3.54
CA GLN A 331 0.80 -13.26 -4.36
C GLN A 331 0.53 -13.08 -5.86
N PHE A 332 -0.22 -12.05 -6.24
CA PHE A 332 -0.62 -11.84 -7.62
C PHE A 332 0.61 -11.51 -8.50
N PRO A 333 0.78 -12.13 -9.68
CA PRO A 333 1.94 -11.88 -10.52
C PRO A 333 1.86 -10.50 -11.19
N LEU A 334 2.93 -9.70 -11.06
CA LEU A 334 3.00 -8.31 -11.56
C LEU A 334 3.67 -8.17 -12.93
N ASN A 335 4.08 -9.26 -13.56
CA ASN A 335 4.84 -9.27 -14.81
C ASN A 335 4.07 -8.71 -16.04
N ARG A 336 2.75 -8.49 -15.92
CA ARG A 336 1.92 -7.86 -16.95
C ARG A 336 1.29 -6.56 -16.47
N LEU A 337 1.84 -5.95 -15.44
CA LEU A 337 1.39 -4.65 -14.96
C LEU A 337 1.58 -3.60 -16.07
N ALA A 338 0.48 -2.95 -16.45
CA ALA A 338 0.45 -1.87 -17.41
C ALA A 338 -0.01 -0.59 -16.73
N LEU A 339 0.31 0.56 -17.33
CA LEU A 339 -0.26 1.84 -16.92
C LEU A 339 -1.79 1.78 -17.02
N TYR A 340 -2.47 2.33 -16.03
CA TYR A 340 -3.92 2.36 -16.01
C TYR A 340 -4.47 3.21 -17.17
N ASP A 341 -5.42 2.63 -17.87
CA ASP A 341 -6.26 3.30 -18.84
C ASP A 341 -7.73 2.87 -18.60
N PRO A 342 -8.70 3.79 -18.50
CA PRO A 342 -10.10 3.45 -18.27
C PRO A 342 -10.67 2.44 -19.27
N ARG A 343 -10.11 2.35 -20.49
CA ARG A 343 -10.53 1.39 -21.53
C ARG A 343 -10.37 -0.07 -21.09
N TYR A 344 -9.46 -0.37 -20.16
CA TYR A 344 -9.31 -1.72 -19.60
C TYR A 344 -10.56 -2.18 -18.83
N LEU A 345 -11.35 -1.25 -18.30
CA LEU A 345 -12.54 -1.55 -17.50
C LEU A 345 -13.81 -1.67 -18.34
N VAL A 346 -13.72 -1.47 -19.65
CA VAL A 346 -14.89 -1.50 -20.54
C VAL A 346 -15.49 -2.89 -20.56
N ASP A 347 -16.73 -2.99 -20.07
CA ASP A 347 -17.48 -4.23 -19.87
C ASP A 347 -16.91 -5.18 -18.79
N TRP A 348 -16.08 -4.65 -17.89
CA TRP A 348 -15.64 -5.36 -16.68
C TRP A 348 -16.16 -4.64 -15.44
N ALA A 349 -16.64 -5.42 -14.47
CA ALA A 349 -16.94 -4.86 -13.16
C ALA A 349 -15.63 -4.44 -12.49
N CYS A 350 -15.58 -3.24 -11.93
CA CYS A 350 -14.39 -2.75 -11.23
C CYS A 350 -14.77 -2.11 -9.91
N GLU A 351 -14.08 -2.51 -8.85
CA GLU A 351 -14.13 -1.84 -7.56
C GLU A 351 -13.05 -0.76 -7.44
N THR A 352 -13.29 0.24 -6.60
CA THR A 352 -12.23 1.09 -6.03
C THR A 352 -11.96 0.69 -4.58
N TYR A 353 -10.88 1.21 -4.01
CA TYR A 353 -10.44 0.83 -2.68
C TYR A 353 -11.47 1.20 -1.60
N GLN A 354 -11.62 0.30 -0.65
CA GLN A 354 -12.44 0.42 0.55
C GLN A 354 -11.58 0.61 1.80
N ILE A 355 -10.33 0.12 1.74
CA ILE A 355 -9.32 0.22 2.79
C ILE A 355 -8.33 1.31 2.39
N SER A 356 -8.13 2.28 3.27
CA SER A 356 -7.25 3.44 3.04
C SER A 356 -5.80 3.02 2.85
N VAL A 357 -5.01 3.87 2.16
CA VAL A 357 -3.57 3.64 2.02
C VAL A 357 -2.89 3.61 3.39
N SER A 358 -3.33 4.44 4.34
CA SER A 358 -2.80 4.46 5.71
C SER A 358 -3.01 3.13 6.42
N ASP A 359 -4.22 2.57 6.39
CA ASP A 359 -4.51 1.29 7.05
C ASP A 359 -3.78 0.15 6.35
N SER A 360 -3.76 0.14 5.01
CA SER A 360 -3.06 -0.88 4.24
C SER A 360 -1.54 -0.85 4.43
N SER A 361 -0.95 0.33 4.65
CA SER A 361 0.49 0.45 4.95
C SER A 361 0.86 -0.19 6.30
N LEU A 362 -0.03 -0.15 7.30
CA LEU A 362 0.16 -0.84 8.58
C LEU A 362 0.09 -2.36 8.41
N VAL A 363 -0.80 -2.84 7.54
CA VAL A 363 -0.87 -4.26 7.16
C VAL A 363 0.42 -4.68 6.45
N ALA A 364 0.94 -3.87 5.54
CA ALA A 364 2.19 -4.14 4.84
C ALA A 364 3.37 -4.27 5.81
N ARG A 365 3.51 -3.33 6.77
CA ARG A 365 4.52 -3.40 7.84
C ARG A 365 4.42 -4.68 8.66
N THR A 366 3.19 -5.08 9.01
CA THR A 366 2.94 -6.32 9.78
C THR A 366 3.39 -7.55 9.00
N ARG A 367 3.07 -7.63 7.71
CA ARG A 367 3.46 -8.76 6.85
C ARG A 367 4.96 -8.86 6.66
N VAL A 368 5.63 -7.73 6.44
CA VAL A 368 7.10 -7.69 6.35
C VAL A 368 7.75 -8.17 7.66
N LEU A 369 7.20 -7.76 8.80
CA LEU A 369 7.67 -8.23 10.11
C LEU A 369 7.50 -9.76 10.26
N GLU A 370 6.33 -10.30 9.89
CA GLU A 370 6.05 -11.74 9.91
C GLU A 370 6.99 -12.51 8.99
N LYS A 371 7.18 -12.04 7.75
CA LYS A 371 8.09 -12.62 6.75
C LYS A 371 9.54 -12.64 7.24
N SER A 372 9.97 -11.59 7.94
CA SER A 372 11.35 -11.43 8.44
C SER A 372 11.66 -12.30 9.66
N ARG A 373 10.64 -12.77 10.40
CA ARG A 373 10.82 -13.56 11.62
C ARG A 373 11.59 -14.85 11.37
N SER A 374 11.27 -15.59 10.30
CA SER A 374 11.93 -16.87 10.00
C SER A 374 13.39 -16.70 9.57
N PRO A 375 13.76 -15.77 8.67
CA PRO A 375 15.16 -15.47 8.37
C PRO A 375 15.97 -15.01 9.59
N ILE A 376 15.39 -14.16 10.45
CA ILE A 376 16.04 -13.71 11.70
C ILE A 376 16.36 -14.90 12.60
N LEU A 377 15.39 -15.81 12.82
CA LEU A 377 15.59 -17.01 13.61
C LEU A 377 16.60 -17.97 12.98
N ALA A 378 16.57 -18.15 11.66
CA ALA A 378 17.50 -19.03 10.94
C ALA A 378 18.96 -18.52 10.99
N GLY A 379 19.16 -17.21 11.12
CA GLY A 379 20.48 -16.61 11.34
C GLY A 379 21.02 -16.79 12.77
N MET A 380 20.19 -17.22 13.73
CA MET A 380 20.62 -17.55 15.09
C MET A 380 21.04 -19.02 15.12
N LEU A 381 22.32 -19.28 15.35
CA LEU A 381 22.85 -20.64 15.45
C LEU A 381 22.53 -21.29 16.80
N GLU A 382 22.25 -20.46 17.81
CA GLU A 382 22.02 -20.87 19.19
C GLU A 382 20.52 -21.03 19.51
N SER A 383 20.21 -21.90 20.49
CA SER A 383 18.89 -21.95 21.11
C SER A 383 18.52 -20.55 21.62
N ASN A 384 17.32 -20.08 21.28
CA ASN A 384 16.87 -18.74 21.66
C ASN A 384 15.48 -18.75 22.31
N ARG A 385 15.25 -17.76 23.18
CA ARG A 385 13.94 -17.48 23.77
C ARG A 385 13.69 -15.98 23.88
N ASP A 386 12.44 -15.61 24.17
CA ASP A 386 11.99 -14.22 24.36
C ASP A 386 12.31 -13.28 23.19
N LEU A 387 12.24 -13.79 21.95
CA LEU A 387 12.47 -12.98 20.75
C LEU A 387 11.42 -11.86 20.65
N ARG A 388 11.90 -10.61 20.77
CA ARG A 388 11.16 -9.39 20.50
C ARG A 388 11.70 -8.75 19.23
N LEU A 389 10.78 -8.26 18.40
CA LEU A 389 11.07 -7.56 17.15
C LEU A 389 10.50 -6.15 17.24
N SER A 390 11.17 -5.18 16.64
CA SER A 390 10.74 -3.79 16.55
C SER A 390 10.81 -3.32 15.09
N THR A 391 9.80 -2.57 14.67
CA THR A 391 9.72 -1.96 13.33
C THR A 391 9.98 -0.46 13.38
N LEU A 392 10.56 0.07 14.46
CA LEU A 392 10.75 1.51 14.64
C LEU A 392 11.50 2.16 13.46
N HIS A 393 12.49 1.46 12.91
CA HIS A 393 13.31 1.91 11.79
C HIS A 393 12.88 1.32 10.44
N LEU A 394 11.68 0.73 10.37
CA LEU A 394 11.08 0.27 9.12
C LEU A 394 10.22 1.41 8.54
N VAL A 395 10.45 1.72 7.28
CA VAL A 395 9.77 2.79 6.54
C VAL A 395 9.02 2.18 5.37
N VAL A 396 7.80 2.66 5.14
CA VAL A 396 7.09 2.46 3.87
C VAL A 396 7.40 3.70 3.04
N GLU A 397 8.19 3.54 1.98
CA GLU A 397 8.68 4.68 1.21
C GLU A 397 7.64 5.15 0.22
N SER A 398 7.14 4.19 -0.55
CA SER A 398 6.29 4.47 -1.69
C SER A 398 5.16 3.46 -1.80
N PHE A 399 4.15 3.80 -2.59
CA PHE A 399 3.01 2.95 -2.85
C PHE A 399 2.39 3.22 -4.23
N LYS A 400 1.64 2.24 -4.73
CA LYS A 400 0.80 2.36 -5.93
C LYS A 400 -0.55 1.68 -5.72
N LEU A 401 -1.61 2.21 -6.32
CA LEU A 401 -2.89 1.53 -6.46
C LEU A 401 -2.95 0.82 -7.81
N ILE A 402 -3.10 -0.50 -7.79
CA ILE A 402 -3.24 -1.31 -8.99
C ILE A 402 -4.57 -2.07 -9.01
N LEU A 403 -5.03 -2.41 -10.21
CA LEU A 403 -6.19 -3.27 -10.43
C LEU A 403 -5.76 -4.66 -10.87
N VAL A 404 -6.19 -5.68 -10.12
CA VAL A 404 -5.92 -7.08 -10.44
C VAL A 404 -7.16 -7.81 -10.96
N PRO A 405 -7.04 -8.63 -12.02
CA PRO A 405 -8.16 -9.33 -12.62
C PRO A 405 -8.44 -10.66 -11.92
N LEU A 406 -9.68 -10.86 -11.50
CA LEU A 406 -10.17 -12.12 -10.93
C LEU A 406 -11.46 -12.56 -11.60
N TRP A 407 -11.60 -13.87 -11.80
CA TRP A 407 -12.90 -14.47 -12.07
C TRP A 407 -13.51 -14.97 -10.78
N ILE A 408 -14.72 -14.53 -10.44
CA ILE A 408 -15.43 -14.95 -9.24
C ILE A 408 -16.63 -15.80 -9.63
N ALA A 409 -16.77 -16.94 -8.98
CA ALA A 409 -17.99 -17.74 -9.01
C ALA A 409 -18.43 -18.09 -7.59
N ARG A 410 -19.71 -18.42 -7.44
CA ARG A 410 -20.28 -18.90 -6.18
C ARG A 410 -20.87 -20.27 -6.39
N TYR A 411 -20.74 -21.11 -5.37
CA TYR A 411 -21.36 -22.42 -5.34
C TYR A 411 -22.02 -22.66 -4.00
N GLN A 412 -23.00 -23.56 -4.01
CA GLN A 412 -23.74 -23.92 -2.81
C GLN A 412 -23.37 -25.34 -2.39
N MET A 413 -23.13 -25.54 -1.10
CA MET A 413 -22.88 -26.85 -0.51
C MET A 413 -23.56 -26.93 0.85
N LYS A 414 -24.40 -27.96 1.05
CA LYS A 414 -25.19 -28.18 2.29
C LYS A 414 -25.94 -26.91 2.74
N GLY A 415 -26.57 -26.22 1.80
CA GLY A 415 -27.34 -24.99 2.07
C GLY A 415 -26.53 -23.69 2.14
N ASN A 416 -25.20 -23.76 2.33
CA ASN A 416 -24.33 -22.59 2.47
C ASN A 416 -23.67 -22.20 1.14
N TRP A 417 -23.50 -20.89 0.92
CA TRP A 417 -22.79 -20.35 -0.23
C TRP A 417 -21.31 -20.18 0.06
N TYR A 418 -20.49 -20.54 -0.92
CA TYR A 418 -19.04 -20.43 -0.89
C TYR A 418 -18.56 -19.75 -2.16
N THR A 419 -17.49 -18.98 -2.03
CA THR A 419 -16.87 -18.26 -3.13
C THR A 419 -15.65 -19.02 -3.65
N VAL A 420 -15.52 -19.07 -4.97
CA VAL A 420 -14.31 -19.52 -5.67
C VAL A 420 -13.80 -18.41 -6.56
N VAL A 421 -12.49 -18.20 -6.54
CA VAL A 421 -11.80 -17.23 -7.38
C VAL A 421 -10.83 -17.95 -8.30
N VAL A 422 -10.71 -17.44 -9.53
CA VAL A 422 -9.67 -17.82 -10.47
C VAL A 422 -8.82 -16.60 -10.75
N ASN A 423 -7.52 -16.76 -10.61
CA ASN A 423 -6.55 -15.76 -11.01
C ASN A 423 -6.69 -15.46 -12.51
N GLY A 424 -6.99 -14.21 -12.88
CA GLY A 424 -7.25 -13.81 -14.26
C GLY A 424 -6.03 -13.84 -15.19
N GLN A 425 -4.83 -14.01 -14.63
CA GLN A 425 -3.56 -14.19 -15.34
C GLN A 425 -3.17 -15.66 -15.47
N THR A 426 -3.18 -16.39 -14.35
CA THR A 426 -2.58 -17.74 -14.27
C THR A 426 -3.60 -18.87 -14.41
N GLY A 427 -4.89 -18.60 -14.21
CA GLY A 427 -5.93 -19.64 -14.16
C GLY A 427 -5.92 -20.45 -12.85
N LYS A 428 -5.07 -20.10 -11.88
CA LYS A 428 -5.02 -20.77 -10.57
C LYS A 428 -6.33 -20.54 -9.81
N VAL A 429 -6.89 -21.62 -9.30
CA VAL A 429 -8.19 -21.62 -8.61
C VAL A 429 -7.99 -21.72 -7.11
N ARG A 430 -8.69 -20.86 -6.36
CA ARG A 430 -8.78 -20.94 -4.91
C ARG A 430 -10.23 -20.77 -4.49
N GLY A 431 -10.72 -21.63 -3.61
CA GLY A 431 -12.09 -21.59 -3.12
C GLY A 431 -12.16 -21.68 -1.60
N GLU A 432 -13.18 -21.04 -1.04
CA GLU A 432 -13.59 -21.25 0.34
C GLU A 432 -13.98 -22.72 0.54
N LYS A 433 -13.94 -23.19 1.79
CA LYS A 433 -14.34 -24.57 2.13
C LYS A 433 -15.25 -24.55 3.36
N PRO A 434 -16.17 -25.51 3.50
CA PRO A 434 -16.93 -25.70 4.73
C PRO A 434 -15.98 -25.86 5.93
N ASN A 435 -16.30 -25.25 7.07
CA ASN A 435 -15.50 -25.36 8.29
C ASN A 435 -15.45 -26.83 8.77
N GLY A 436 -14.24 -27.35 9.01
CA GLY A 436 -14.02 -28.72 9.50
C GLY A 436 -12.59 -29.28 9.30
N GLY A 437 -11.72 -28.58 8.57
CA GLY A 437 -10.38 -29.07 8.26
C GLY A 437 -10.40 -30.42 7.51
N ILE A 438 -9.23 -30.92 7.12
CA ILE A 438 -9.14 -32.19 6.36
C ILE A 438 -9.73 -33.37 7.18
N LYS A 439 -9.65 -33.32 8.53
CA LYS A 439 -10.14 -34.37 9.43
C LYS A 439 -11.67 -34.40 9.63
N GLY A 440 -12.34 -33.26 9.75
CA GLY A 440 -13.82 -33.21 9.78
C GLY A 440 -14.46 -33.39 8.40
N TRP A 441 -13.68 -33.15 7.35
CA TRP A 441 -14.10 -33.32 5.96
C TRP A 441 -14.18 -34.81 5.55
N PHE A 442 -13.19 -35.64 5.87
CA PHE A 442 -13.22 -37.08 5.57
C PHE A 442 -14.33 -37.83 6.31
N SER A 443 -14.58 -37.51 7.58
CA SER A 443 -15.69 -38.12 8.34
C SER A 443 -17.06 -37.72 7.80
N SER A 444 -17.17 -36.55 7.17
CA SER A 444 -18.42 -36.06 6.56
C SER A 444 -18.71 -36.61 5.15
N LEU A 445 -17.76 -37.32 4.54
CA LEU A 445 -17.89 -37.97 3.22
C LEU A 445 -18.19 -39.47 3.31
N LEU A 446 -17.94 -40.09 4.47
CA LEU A 446 -18.11 -41.53 4.69
C LEU A 446 -19.44 -41.91 5.37
N ASN A 447 -20.25 -40.92 5.75
CA ASN A 447 -21.53 -41.10 6.43
C ASN A 447 -22.76 -40.84 5.54
N ASP A 448 -22.60 -40.75 4.22
CA ASP A 448 -23.70 -40.71 3.24
C ASP A 448 -23.56 -41.80 2.18
#